data_AF-A0A1W1X7Z1-F1
#
_entry.id   AF-A0A1W1X7Z1-F1
#
_cell.length_a   1.000
_cell.length_b   1.000
_cell.length_c   1.000
_cell.angle_alpha   90.00
_cell.angle_beta   90.00
_cell.angle_gamma   90.00
#
_symmetry.space_group_name_H-M   'P 1'
#
loop_
_entity.id
_entity.type
_entity.pdbx_description
1 polymer ?
#
loop_
_entity_poly.entity_id
_entity_poly.type
_entity_poly.pdbx_seq_one_letter_code
_entity_poly.pdbx_strand_id
1 'polypeptide(L)'
;MEDKDPKTGKRDRAPLSVQIQQMTVPERIRLAMFGAKEARTLLMQDSNRVVQLAVLDNPKVTTSEVAAYANSRSVTEDVLRKIAANREWIKLYPIRLALVKNPKTPVGIAVKLVNTLLVQDLKLLSKSKAVSSVVVQAAKRKLSQKQA
;
A
#
# COMPACT_ATOMS: atom_id res chain seq x y z
N MET A 1 -29.85 13.44 -46.26
CA MET A 1 -29.99 14.13 -44.97
C MET A 1 -29.23 13.30 -43.97
N GLU A 2 -27.99 13.69 -43.72
CA GLU A 2 -27.11 13.09 -42.72
C GLU A 2 -27.59 13.40 -41.30
N ASP A 3 -27.28 12.46 -40.41
CA ASP A 3 -26.98 12.61 -39.00
C ASP A 3 -28.02 13.24 -38.05
N LYS A 4 -28.43 12.43 -37.07
CA LYS A 4 -27.86 12.58 -35.71
C LYS A 4 -28.30 11.45 -34.78
N ASP A 5 -27.38 10.53 -34.52
CA ASP A 5 -27.37 9.75 -33.29
C ASP A 5 -27.34 10.68 -32.06
N PRO A 6 -28.17 10.47 -31.03
CA PRO A 6 -28.10 11.25 -29.81
C PRO A 6 -26.87 10.82 -29.00
N LYS A 7 -25.87 11.70 -28.98
CA LYS A 7 -24.65 11.59 -28.17
C LYS A 7 -24.97 11.30 -26.71
N THR A 8 -24.38 10.21 -26.22
CA THR A 8 -24.27 9.76 -24.84
C THR A 8 -23.98 10.90 -23.87
N GLY A 9 -24.90 11.13 -22.92
CA GLY A 9 -24.78 12.16 -21.90
C GLY A 9 -23.60 11.93 -20.96
N LYS A 10 -22.51 12.67 -21.17
CA LYS A 10 -21.55 13.00 -20.11
C LYS A 10 -22.25 13.92 -19.12
N ARG A 11 -22.87 13.34 -18.09
CA ARG A 11 -23.44 14.09 -16.96
C ARG A 11 -22.30 14.75 -16.18
N ASP A 12 -22.48 16.03 -15.88
CA ASP A 12 -21.67 16.88 -15.00
C ASP A 12 -21.59 16.33 -13.56
N ARG A 13 -20.96 15.17 -13.39
CA ARG A 13 -20.66 14.62 -12.08
C ARG A 13 -19.31 15.15 -11.65
N ALA A 14 -19.28 15.83 -10.50
CA ALA A 14 -18.04 16.28 -9.88
C ALA A 14 -17.02 15.14 -9.82
N PRO A 15 -15.70 15.41 -9.91
CA PRO A 15 -14.66 14.38 -9.80
C PRO A 15 -14.86 13.51 -8.56
N LEU A 16 -14.51 12.22 -8.64
CA LEU A 16 -14.69 11.27 -7.54
C LEU A 16 -14.02 11.75 -6.24
N SER A 17 -12.88 12.43 -6.34
CA SER A 17 -12.18 13.05 -5.21
C SER A 17 -13.05 14.09 -4.49
N VAL A 18 -13.77 14.94 -5.22
CA VAL A 18 -14.67 15.96 -4.66
C VAL A 18 -15.87 15.29 -3.99
N GLN A 19 -16.42 14.23 -4.61
CA GLN A 19 -17.51 13.47 -4.01
C GLN A 19 -17.09 12.81 -2.69
N ILE A 20 -15.90 12.19 -2.64
CA ILE A 20 -15.36 11.56 -1.43
C ILE A 20 -15.20 12.58 -0.29
N GLN A 21 -14.77 13.81 -0.58
CA GLN A 21 -14.62 14.85 0.45
C GLN A 21 -15.95 15.24 1.11
N GLN A 22 -17.06 15.09 0.39
CA GLN A 22 -18.40 15.39 0.90
C GLN A 22 -19.05 14.19 1.61
N MET A 23 -18.46 12.99 1.51
CA MET A 23 -18.98 11.77 2.13
C MET A 23 -18.67 11.70 3.62
N THR A 24 -19.64 11.17 4.36
CA THR A 24 -19.48 10.73 5.74
C THR A 24 -18.48 9.57 5.83
N VAL A 25 -17.94 9.31 7.03
CA VAL A 25 -17.01 8.19 7.25
C VAL A 25 -17.62 6.84 6.86
N PRO A 26 -18.88 6.50 7.25
CA PRO A 26 -19.50 5.23 6.83
C PRO A 26 -19.65 5.09 5.31
N GLU A 27 -19.98 6.17 4.60
CA GLU A 27 -20.08 6.16 3.14
C GLU A 27 -18.71 5.92 2.49
N ARG A 28 -17.65 6.55 3.01
CA ARG A 28 -16.28 6.30 2.56
C ARG A 28 -15.83 4.87 2.84
N ILE A 29 -16.21 4.29 3.99
CA ILE A 29 -15.95 2.87 4.29
C ILE A 29 -16.66 1.97 3.27
N ARG A 30 -17.95 2.22 3.00
CA ARG A 30 -18.70 1.45 2.01
C ARG A 30 -18.08 1.56 0.61
N LEU A 31 -17.68 2.77 0.21
CA LEU A 31 -17.00 3.01 -1.05
C LEU A 31 -15.62 2.32 -1.09
N ALA A 32 -14.88 2.28 0.03
CA ALA A 32 -13.61 1.57 0.12
C ALA A 32 -13.79 0.07 -0.13
N MET A 33 -14.80 -0.55 0.48
CA MET A 33 -15.04 -2.00 0.42
C MET A 33 -15.59 -2.47 -0.94
N PHE A 34 -16.41 -1.66 -1.61
CA PHE A 34 -17.14 -2.10 -2.82
C PHE A 34 -16.78 -1.30 -4.08
N GLY A 35 -16.05 -0.20 -3.94
CA GLY A 35 -15.68 0.70 -5.03
C GLY A 35 -14.67 0.11 -6.02
N ALA A 36 -14.56 0.79 -7.15
CA ALA A 36 -13.59 0.49 -8.19
C ALA A 36 -12.16 0.91 -7.78
N LYS A 37 -11.18 0.57 -8.62
CA LYS A 37 -9.75 0.87 -8.41
C LYS A 37 -9.47 2.35 -8.13
N GLU A 38 -10.18 3.25 -8.81
CA GLU A 38 -10.02 4.70 -8.61
C GLU A 38 -10.38 5.12 -7.18
N ALA A 39 -11.53 4.65 -6.68
CA ALA A 39 -11.98 4.90 -5.32
C ALA A 39 -10.98 4.37 -4.29
N ARG A 40 -10.47 3.14 -4.48
CA ARG A 40 -9.46 2.55 -3.57
C ARG A 40 -8.17 3.36 -3.53
N THR A 41 -7.70 3.84 -4.70
CA THR A 41 -6.49 4.66 -4.78
C THR A 41 -6.64 5.95 -3.98
N LEU A 42 -7.78 6.63 -4.12
CA LEU A 42 -8.09 7.86 -3.39
C LEU A 42 -8.26 7.60 -1.89
N LEU A 43 -9.02 6.57 -1.52
CA LEU A 43 -9.34 6.25 -0.12
C LEU A 43 -8.14 5.66 0.65
N MET A 44 -7.10 5.18 -0.02
CA MET A 44 -5.86 4.79 0.65
C MET A 44 -5.05 5.99 1.18
N GLN A 45 -5.34 7.19 0.68
CA GLN A 45 -4.77 8.45 1.17
C GLN A 45 -5.69 9.17 2.17
N ASP A 46 -6.79 8.53 2.55
CA ASP A 46 -7.78 9.12 3.47
C ASP A 46 -7.16 9.44 4.83
N SER A 47 -7.57 10.53 5.46
CA SER A 47 -7.11 10.92 6.79
C SER A 47 -7.59 9.97 7.89
N ASN A 48 -8.69 9.24 7.66
CA ASN A 48 -9.26 8.30 8.60
C ASN A 48 -8.66 6.91 8.43
N ARG A 49 -8.00 6.43 9.50
CA ARG A 49 -7.40 5.09 9.59
C ARG A 49 -8.39 3.96 9.23
N VAL A 50 -9.64 4.04 9.69
CA VAL A 50 -10.64 2.99 9.46
C VAL A 50 -11.00 2.88 7.98
N VAL A 51 -11.04 4.01 7.27
CA VAL A 51 -11.27 4.03 5.81
C VAL A 51 -10.10 3.36 5.08
N GLN A 52 -8.85 3.69 5.43
CA GLN A 52 -7.69 3.04 4.83
C GLN A 52 -7.69 1.51 5.06
N LEU A 53 -8.05 1.07 6.27
CA LEU A 53 -8.14 -0.36 6.59
C LEU A 53 -9.26 -1.07 5.81
N ALA A 54 -10.39 -0.39 5.57
CA ALA A 54 -11.49 -0.91 4.77
C ALA A 54 -11.12 -1.09 3.29
N VAL A 55 -10.20 -0.27 2.75
CA VAL A 55 -9.69 -0.47 1.39
C VAL A 55 -9.03 -1.85 1.26
N LEU A 56 -8.30 -2.30 2.28
CA LEU A 56 -7.64 -3.62 2.28
C LEU A 56 -8.63 -4.80 2.34
N ASP A 57 -9.88 -4.57 2.78
CA ASP A 57 -10.92 -5.60 2.83
C ASP A 57 -11.70 -5.73 1.52
N ASN A 58 -11.43 -4.86 0.54
CA ASN A 58 -12.08 -4.93 -0.75
C ASN A 58 -11.58 -6.16 -1.53
N PRO A 59 -12.47 -7.08 -1.96
CA PRO A 59 -12.08 -8.33 -2.61
C PRO A 59 -11.43 -8.13 -3.98
N LYS A 60 -11.54 -6.92 -4.56
CA LYS A 60 -10.92 -6.55 -5.84
C LYS A 60 -9.54 -5.92 -5.68
N VAL A 61 -8.97 -5.89 -4.46
CA VAL A 61 -7.60 -5.45 -4.23
C VAL A 61 -6.63 -6.46 -4.83
N THR A 62 -5.77 -5.97 -5.70
CA THR A 62 -4.74 -6.78 -6.34
C THR A 62 -3.45 -6.78 -5.53
N THR A 63 -2.62 -7.81 -5.71
CA THR A 63 -1.31 -7.89 -5.06
C THR A 63 -0.38 -6.75 -5.47
N SER A 64 -0.51 -6.25 -6.71
CA SER A 64 0.20 -5.06 -7.20
C SER A 64 -0.21 -3.80 -6.44
N GLU A 65 -1.51 -3.62 -6.17
CA GLU A 65 -1.99 -2.52 -5.32
C GLU A 65 -1.43 -2.64 -3.90
N VAL A 66 -1.45 -3.83 -3.31
CA VAL A 66 -0.90 -4.06 -1.96
C VAL A 66 0.59 -3.69 -1.89
N ALA A 67 1.39 -4.07 -2.89
CA ALA A 67 2.80 -3.69 -2.96
C ALA A 67 2.97 -2.17 -3.06
N ALA A 68 2.13 -1.49 -3.83
CA ALA A 68 2.13 -0.03 -3.92
C ALA A 68 1.74 0.64 -2.59
N TYR A 69 0.73 0.11 -1.90
CA TYR A 69 0.29 0.60 -0.59
C TYR A 69 1.37 0.40 0.47
N ALA A 70 2.00 -0.78 0.51
CA ALA A 70 3.11 -1.08 1.41
C ALA A 70 4.32 -0.17 1.18
N ASN A 71 4.53 0.33 -0.04
CA ASN A 71 5.61 1.26 -0.36
C ASN A 71 5.23 2.74 -0.14
N SER A 72 3.95 3.04 0.06
CA SER A 72 3.47 4.41 0.20
C SER A 72 3.80 5.00 1.57
N ARG A 73 4.18 6.29 1.59
CA ARG A 73 4.36 7.05 2.85
C ARG A 73 3.05 7.66 3.36
N SER A 74 1.96 7.62 2.59
CA SER A 74 0.65 8.14 3.01
C SER A 74 -0.08 7.21 3.97
N VAL A 75 0.20 5.91 3.92
CA VAL A 75 -0.52 4.92 4.72
C VAL A 75 -0.13 4.99 6.20
N THR A 76 -1.02 4.50 7.05
CA THR A 76 -0.81 4.38 8.50
C THR A 76 -0.04 3.11 8.87
N GLU A 77 0.52 3.07 10.08
CA GLU A 77 1.19 1.88 10.61
C GLU A 77 0.24 0.67 10.65
N ASP A 78 -1.03 0.87 10.99
CA ASP A 78 -2.05 -0.18 11.02
C ASP A 78 -2.27 -0.86 9.66
N VAL A 79 -2.25 -0.08 8.58
CA VAL A 79 -2.34 -0.62 7.21
C VAL A 79 -1.14 -1.54 6.95
N LEU A 80 0.07 -1.12 7.33
CA LEU A 80 1.28 -1.92 7.15
C LEU A 80 1.26 -3.19 8.02
N ARG A 81 0.74 -3.11 9.24
CA ARG A 81 0.51 -4.28 10.11
C ARG A 81 -0.47 -5.26 9.49
N LYS A 82 -1.60 -4.77 8.97
CA LYS A 82 -2.62 -5.59 8.32
C LYS A 82 -2.05 -6.27 7.07
N ILE A 83 -1.25 -5.55 6.27
CA ILE A 83 -0.56 -6.13 5.13
C ILE A 83 0.41 -7.23 5.57
N ALA A 84 1.20 -6.97 6.62
CA ALA A 84 2.19 -7.92 7.12
C ALA A 84 1.59 -9.15 7.82
N ALA A 85 0.36 -9.05 8.32
CA ALA A 85 -0.37 -10.17 8.92
C ALA A 85 -0.97 -11.13 7.87
N ASN A 86 -1.16 -10.65 6.63
CA ASN A 86 -1.73 -11.46 5.55
C ASN A 86 -0.67 -12.41 4.96
N ARG A 87 -0.88 -13.71 5.17
CA ARG A 87 0.06 -14.76 4.72
C ARG A 87 0.20 -14.83 3.20
N GLU A 88 -0.87 -14.60 2.44
CA GLU A 88 -0.83 -14.64 0.98
C GLU A 88 -0.01 -13.49 0.42
N TRP A 89 -0.08 -12.33 1.04
CA TRP A 89 0.69 -11.16 0.64
C TRP A 89 2.17 -11.27 1.03
N ILE A 90 2.47 -11.76 2.25
CA ILE A 90 3.86 -11.91 2.69
C ILE A 90 4.65 -12.96 1.89
N LYS A 91 3.99 -13.93 1.24
CA LYS A 91 4.66 -14.85 0.31
C LYS A 91 5.29 -14.12 -0.88
N LEU A 92 4.76 -12.94 -1.25
CA LEU A 92 5.21 -12.19 -2.41
C LEU A 92 6.42 -11.31 -2.06
N TYR A 93 7.52 -11.54 -2.80
CA TYR A 93 8.76 -10.78 -2.63
C TYR A 93 8.57 -9.25 -2.71
N PRO A 94 7.83 -8.71 -3.70
CA PRO A 94 7.66 -7.26 -3.82
C PRO A 94 7.00 -6.63 -2.59
N ILE A 95 6.07 -7.34 -1.95
CA ILE A 95 5.38 -6.87 -0.75
C ILE A 95 6.34 -6.87 0.46
N ARG A 96 7.12 -7.94 0.64
CA ARG A 96 8.14 -7.98 1.70
C ARG A 96 9.15 -6.85 1.56
N LEU A 97 9.65 -6.63 0.35
CA LEU A 97 10.60 -5.55 0.06
C LEU A 97 9.98 -4.17 0.32
N ALA A 98 8.74 -3.94 -0.15
CA ALA A 98 8.02 -2.68 0.07
C ALA A 98 7.82 -2.38 1.56
N LEU A 99 7.39 -3.37 2.34
CA LEU A 99 7.25 -3.24 3.80
C LEU A 99 8.57 -2.88 4.47
N VAL A 100 9.67 -3.56 4.12
CA VAL A 100 10.98 -3.28 4.74
C VAL A 100 11.50 -1.88 4.39
N LYS A 101 11.23 -1.40 3.18
CA LYS A 101 11.65 -0.07 2.71
C LYS A 101 10.82 1.07 3.29
N ASN A 102 9.64 0.79 3.85
CA ASN A 102 8.75 1.81 4.35
C ASN A 102 9.14 2.26 5.77
N PRO A 103 9.39 3.57 6.01
CA PRO A 103 9.76 4.07 7.33
C PRO A 103 8.67 3.89 8.40
N LYS A 104 7.40 3.79 8.01
CA LYS A 104 6.27 3.59 8.93
C LYS A 104 6.04 2.13 9.28
N THR A 105 6.75 1.18 8.68
CA THR A 105 6.63 -0.22 9.04
C THR A 105 7.21 -0.43 10.45
N PRO A 106 6.49 -1.09 11.36
CA PRO A 106 7.00 -1.40 12.68
C PRO A 106 8.34 -2.15 12.59
N VAL A 107 9.33 -1.68 13.34
CA VAL A 107 10.72 -2.19 13.28
C VAL A 107 10.76 -3.72 13.45
N GLY A 108 9.96 -4.27 14.37
CA GLY A 108 9.90 -5.72 14.59
C GLY A 108 9.42 -6.52 13.38
N ILE A 109 8.52 -5.95 12.56
CA ILE A 109 8.07 -6.58 11.30
C ILE A 109 9.18 -6.45 10.25
N ALA A 110 9.73 -5.25 10.07
CA ALA A 110 10.78 -5.00 9.09
C ALA A 110 12.00 -5.90 9.31
N VAL A 111 12.51 -6.01 10.55
CA VAL A 111 13.68 -6.84 10.89
C VAL A 111 13.42 -8.32 10.60
N LYS A 112 12.22 -8.84 10.87
CA LYS A 112 11.86 -10.22 10.52
C LYS A 112 11.89 -10.45 9.01
N LEU A 113 11.34 -9.50 8.23
CA LEU A 113 11.28 -9.59 6.77
C LEU A 113 12.65 -9.41 6.10
N VAL A 114 13.57 -8.64 6.68
CA VAL A 114 14.96 -8.49 6.18
C VAL A 114 15.63 -9.84 5.95
N ASN A 115 15.40 -10.82 6.82
CA ASN A 115 15.99 -12.16 6.69
C ASN A 115 15.58 -12.91 5.41
N THR A 116 14.51 -12.48 4.76
CA THR A 116 13.92 -13.09 3.56
C THR A 116 14.29 -12.38 2.25
N LEU A 117 15.07 -11.29 2.33
CA LEU A 117 15.42 -10.46 1.17
C LEU A 117 16.61 -11.02 0.39
N LEU A 118 16.68 -10.64 -0.90
CA LEU A 118 17.79 -10.98 -1.79
C LEU A 118 19.03 -10.15 -1.47
N VAL A 119 20.21 -10.69 -1.83
CA VAL A 119 21.52 -10.05 -1.56
C VAL A 119 21.61 -8.64 -2.15
N GLN A 120 21.10 -8.43 -3.36
CA GLN A 120 21.11 -7.14 -4.03
C GLN A 120 20.32 -6.09 -3.25
N ASP A 121 19.11 -6.44 -2.78
CA ASP A 121 18.28 -5.53 -2.00
C ASP A 121 18.83 -5.29 -0.59
N LEU A 122 19.47 -6.30 0.03
CA LEU A 122 20.17 -6.12 1.31
C LEU A 122 21.32 -5.11 1.20
N LYS A 123 22.09 -5.15 0.09
CA LYS A 123 23.15 -4.15 -0.19
C LYS A 123 22.56 -2.74 -0.27
N LEU A 124 21.46 -2.56 -1.02
CA LEU A 124 20.79 -1.26 -1.12
C LEU A 124 20.24 -0.79 0.23
N LEU A 125 19.59 -1.68 0.97
CA LEU A 125 19.00 -1.39 2.27
C LEU A 125 20.05 -1.01 3.32
N SER A 126 21.23 -1.65 3.28
CA SER A 126 22.35 -1.37 4.19
C SER A 126 22.92 0.05 4.10
N LYS A 127 22.60 0.77 3.02
CA LYS A 127 23.02 2.15 2.74
C LYS A 127 21.86 3.14 2.79
N SER A 128 20.63 2.67 2.98
CA SER A 128 19.42 3.48 2.91
C SER A 128 19.29 4.39 4.12
N LYS A 129 19.00 5.67 3.89
CA LYS A 129 18.61 6.65 4.93
C LYS A 129 17.09 6.72 5.13
N ALA A 130 16.32 5.97 4.34
CA ALA A 130 14.86 6.04 4.34
C ALA A 130 14.21 5.12 5.40
N VAL A 131 14.99 4.26 6.06
CA VAL A 131 14.51 3.29 7.06
C VAL A 131 15.27 3.45 8.36
N SER A 132 14.72 2.92 9.46
CA SER A 132 15.36 2.97 10.78
C SER A 132 16.77 2.36 10.79
N SER A 133 17.67 2.94 11.59
CA SER A 133 19.04 2.45 11.78
C SER A 133 19.08 0.98 12.21
N VAL A 134 18.09 0.52 12.97
CA VAL A 134 17.95 -0.88 13.40
C VAL A 134 17.74 -1.81 12.19
N VAL A 135 16.91 -1.40 11.23
CA VAL A 135 16.66 -2.16 10.00
C VAL A 135 17.90 -2.18 9.12
N VAL A 136 18.62 -1.06 9.03
CA VAL A 136 19.91 -0.97 8.31
C VAL A 136 20.94 -1.92 8.90
N GLN A 137 21.08 -1.95 10.23
CA GLN A 137 22.00 -2.85 10.92
C GLN A 137 21.62 -4.32 10.72
N ALA A 138 20.33 -4.66 10.79
CA ALA A 138 19.85 -6.01 10.49
C ALA A 138 20.20 -6.43 9.05
N ALA A 139 20.05 -5.52 8.08
CA ALA A 139 20.40 -5.76 6.69
C ALA A 139 21.90 -6.01 6.51
N LYS A 140 22.77 -5.22 7.18
CA LYS A 140 24.23 -5.42 7.17
C LYS A 140 24.63 -6.79 7.72
N ARG A 141 24.07 -7.17 8.87
CA ARG A 141 24.32 -8.48 9.49
C ARG A 141 23.87 -9.62 8.59
N LYS A 142 22.70 -9.50 7.95
CA LYS A 142 22.21 -10.54 7.05
C LYS A 142 23.03 -10.64 5.76
N LEU A 143 23.51 -9.51 5.26
CA LEU A 143 24.37 -9.45 4.08
C LEU A 143 25.71 -10.15 4.34
N SER A 144 26.37 -9.89 5.46
CA SER A 144 27.64 -10.54 5.79
C SER A 144 27.49 -12.06 5.93
N GLN A 145 26.39 -12.53 6.53
CA GLN A 145 26.08 -13.97 6.63
C GLN A 145 25.85 -14.66 5.28
N LYS A 146 25.45 -13.93 4.24
CA LYS A 146 25.23 -14.49 2.89
C LYS A 146 26.50 -14.43 2.01
N GLN A 147 27.52 -13.72 2.46
CA GLN A 147 28.79 -13.53 1.75
C GLN A 147 29.94 -14.33 2.35
N ALA A 148 29.77 -14.83 3.58
CA ALA A 148 30.58 -15.88 4.18
C ALA A 148 30.13 -17.25 3.67
#